data_AF-A0A532DCA3-F1
#
_entry.id   AF-A0A532DCA3-F1
#
_cell.length_a   1.000
_cell.length_b   1.000
_cell.length_c   1.000
_cell.angle_alpha   90.00
_cell.angle_beta   90.00
_cell.angle_gamma   90.00
#
_symmetry.space_group_name_H-M   'P 1'
#
loop_
_entity.id
_entity.type
_entity.pdbx_description
1 polymer ?
#
loop_
_entity_poly.entity_id
_entity_poly.type
_entity_poly.pdbx_seq_one_letter_code
_entity_poly.pdbx_strand_id
1 'polypeptide(L)'
;MSRDDPFGLSEDRERTRIRLTGTPMPRPMAASLPGGPVKRSRTHPNGLVNAFAPLLEFAPELESALPPENPEVLRTRLLEELVRARDTAMAAGSSMERADQAAWVVAALLDDLALNTPWGGASAWPR
;
A
#
# COMPACT_ATOMS: atom_id res chain seq x y z
N MET A 1 29.85 47.85 22.22
CA MET A 1 29.09 46.63 22.50
C MET A 1 28.57 46.12 21.16
N SER A 2 29.35 45.24 20.51
CA SER A 2 28.98 44.63 19.22
C SER A 2 27.70 43.82 19.36
N ARG A 3 26.78 44.04 18.44
CA ARG A 3 25.60 43.20 18.27
C ARG A 3 25.45 42.89 16.78
N ASP A 4 26.53 42.35 16.22
CA ASP A 4 26.50 41.67 14.93
C ASP A 4 25.96 40.26 15.18
N ASP A 5 24.69 40.04 14.81
CA ASP A 5 24.10 38.72 14.68
C ASP A 5 24.22 38.30 13.20
N PRO A 6 25.24 37.51 12.82
CA PRO A 6 25.58 37.26 11.42
C PRO A 6 24.57 36.36 10.69
N PHE A 7 23.48 35.93 11.33
CA PHE A 7 22.47 35.08 10.70
C PHE A 7 21.02 35.58 10.82
N GLY A 8 20.74 36.71 11.47
CA GLY A 8 19.43 37.40 11.35
C GLY A 8 18.19 36.55 11.65
N LEU A 9 18.26 35.65 12.64
CA LEU A 9 17.17 34.71 12.97
C LEU A 9 16.34 35.12 14.19
N SER A 10 16.46 36.37 14.66
CA SER A 10 15.82 36.80 15.91
C SER A 10 14.32 37.10 15.80
N GLU A 11 13.75 37.21 14.60
CA GLU A 11 12.32 37.56 14.42
C GLU A 11 11.45 36.46 13.78
N ASP A 12 12.01 35.30 13.38
CA ASP A 12 11.28 34.31 12.57
C ASP A 12 10.96 32.99 13.33
N ARG A 13 10.66 33.10 14.62
CA ARG A 13 10.54 31.94 15.51
C ARG A 13 9.19 31.20 15.48
N GLU A 14 8.15 31.71 14.79
CA GLU A 14 6.79 31.17 15.03
C GLU A 14 5.91 30.84 13.83
N ARG A 15 6.40 30.82 12.57
CA ARG A 15 5.52 30.35 11.49
C ARG A 15 6.20 29.86 10.22
N THR A 16 6.63 28.60 10.23
CA THR A 16 6.72 27.84 8.96
C THR A 16 5.30 27.61 8.45
N ARG A 17 4.78 28.57 7.66
CA ARG A 17 3.56 28.38 6.88
C ARG A 17 3.93 27.65 5.60
N ILE A 18 3.68 26.35 5.55
CA ILE A 18 3.70 25.61 4.29
C ILE A 18 2.50 26.11 3.46
N ARG A 19 2.77 26.96 2.46
CA ARG A 19 1.79 27.23 1.40
C ARG A 19 1.82 26.05 0.43
N LEU A 20 0.84 25.16 0.52
CA LEU A 20 0.46 24.29 -0.59
C LEU A 20 -0.19 25.15 -1.68
N THR A 21 0.61 25.81 -2.52
CA THR A 21 0.12 26.31 -3.82
C THR A 21 0.22 25.17 -4.82
N GLY A 22 -0.66 24.19 -4.66
CA GLY A 22 -0.98 23.23 -5.70
C GLY A 22 -2.37 23.56 -6.20
N THR A 23 -2.48 24.27 -7.31
CA THR A 23 -3.69 24.24 -8.14
C THR A 23 -4.04 22.76 -8.34
N PRO A 24 -5.29 22.31 -8.12
CA PRO A 24 -5.64 20.94 -8.42
C PRO A 24 -5.50 20.79 -9.94
N MET A 25 -4.36 20.25 -10.40
CA MET A 25 -4.29 19.69 -11.73
C MET A 25 -5.35 18.59 -11.75
N PRO A 26 -6.35 18.64 -12.65
CA PRO A 26 -7.18 17.49 -12.86
C PRO A 26 -6.25 16.37 -13.29
N ARG A 27 -5.99 15.42 -12.39
CA ARG A 27 -5.36 14.16 -12.75
C ARG A 27 -6.24 13.62 -13.87
N PRO A 28 -5.73 13.43 -15.11
CA PRO A 28 -6.55 12.88 -16.16
C PRO A 28 -7.08 11.56 -15.61
N MET A 29 -8.41 11.46 -15.48
CA MET A 29 -9.07 10.19 -15.26
C MET A 29 -8.55 9.31 -16.39
N ALA A 30 -7.63 8.40 -16.08
CA ALA A 30 -7.28 7.35 -17.01
C ALA A 30 -8.61 6.69 -17.36
N ALA A 31 -9.05 6.87 -18.61
CA ALA A 31 -10.26 6.25 -19.09
C ALA A 31 -10.13 4.76 -18.76
N SER A 32 -11.02 4.23 -17.92
CA SER A 32 -11.09 2.81 -17.64
C SER A 32 -11.25 2.10 -18.98
N LEU A 33 -10.15 1.56 -19.49
CA LEU A 33 -10.20 0.72 -20.68
C LEU A 33 -11.11 -0.46 -20.32
N PRO A 34 -12.04 -0.86 -21.21
CA PRO A 34 -12.86 -2.04 -20.97
C PRO A 34 -11.91 -3.21 -20.75
N GLY A 35 -12.01 -3.82 -19.56
CA GLY A 35 -11.13 -4.89 -19.10
C GLY A 35 -11.18 -6.08 -20.05
N GLY A 36 -10.24 -6.12 -20.99
CA GLY A 36 -9.91 -7.36 -21.68
C GLY A 36 -9.45 -8.40 -20.65
N PRO A 37 -9.66 -9.70 -20.89
CA PRO A 37 -9.29 -10.74 -19.94
C PRO A 37 -7.80 -10.62 -19.65
N VAL A 38 -7.47 -10.17 -18.44
CA VAL A 38 -6.08 -10.13 -17.99
C VAL A 38 -5.67 -11.60 -17.89
N LYS A 39 -4.82 -12.08 -18.81
CA LYS A 39 -4.19 -13.39 -18.68
C LYS A 39 -3.25 -13.32 -17.47
N ARG A 40 -3.83 -13.53 -16.29
CA ARG A 40 -3.15 -13.54 -14.99
C ARG A 40 -2.73 -14.97 -14.67
N SER A 41 -1.60 -15.34 -15.25
CA SER A 41 -0.72 -16.30 -14.61
C SER A 41 0.68 -16.06 -15.18
N ARG A 42 1.37 -15.07 -14.62
CA ARG A 42 2.81 -14.96 -14.84
C ARG A 42 3.48 -15.99 -13.93
N THR A 43 3.77 -17.15 -14.49
CA THR A 43 4.56 -18.16 -13.76
C THR A 43 5.96 -17.60 -13.55
N HIS A 44 6.35 -17.40 -12.30
CA HIS A 44 7.66 -16.92 -11.90
C HIS A 44 8.55 -18.10 -11.47
N PRO A 45 9.88 -18.07 -11.70
CA PRO A 45 10.77 -19.17 -11.26
C PRO A 45 10.80 -19.38 -9.74
N ASN A 46 10.45 -18.35 -8.96
CA ASN A 46 10.34 -18.44 -7.51
C ASN A 46 8.92 -18.88 -7.10
N GLY A 47 8.81 -20.10 -6.55
CA GLY A 47 7.56 -20.67 -6.06
C GLY A 47 6.86 -19.85 -4.98
N LEU A 48 7.61 -19.09 -4.16
CA LEU A 48 7.00 -18.16 -3.20
C LEU A 48 6.25 -17.04 -3.90
N VAL A 49 6.84 -16.45 -4.94
CA VAL A 49 6.19 -15.38 -5.72
C VAL A 49 4.91 -15.92 -6.37
N ASN A 50 4.93 -17.16 -6.86
CA ASN A 50 3.73 -17.79 -7.41
C ASN A 50 2.63 -17.99 -6.36
N ALA A 51 2.99 -18.43 -5.15
CA ALA A 51 2.02 -18.66 -4.08
C ALA A 51 1.30 -17.37 -3.64
N PHE A 52 2.01 -16.24 -3.63
CA PHE A 52 1.47 -14.93 -3.26
C PHE A 52 0.98 -14.10 -4.45
N ALA A 53 1.06 -14.63 -5.68
CA ALA A 53 0.70 -13.90 -6.89
C ALA A 53 -0.71 -13.26 -6.85
N PRO A 54 -1.77 -13.93 -6.34
CA PRO A 54 -3.11 -13.31 -6.28
C PRO A 54 -3.13 -11.99 -5.50
N LEU A 55 -2.42 -11.92 -4.37
CA LEU A 55 -2.35 -10.72 -3.53
C LEU A 55 -1.47 -9.64 -4.16
N LEU A 56 -0.34 -10.04 -4.76
CA LEU A 56 0.56 -9.11 -5.44
C LEU A 56 -0.04 -8.50 -6.71
N GLU A 57 -0.86 -9.27 -7.42
CA GLU A 57 -1.61 -8.79 -8.59
C GLU A 57 -2.78 -7.90 -8.20
N PHE A 58 -3.34 -8.08 -6.99
CA PHE A 58 -4.38 -7.21 -6.44
C PHE A 58 -3.83 -5.89 -5.86
N ALA A 59 -2.56 -5.86 -5.44
CA ALA A 59 -1.95 -4.68 -4.80
C ALA A 59 -2.17 -3.34 -5.55
N PRO A 60 -2.00 -3.23 -6.89
CA PRO A 60 -2.27 -1.98 -7.61
C PRO A 60 -3.76 -1.58 -7.62
N GLU A 61 -4.65 -2.57 -7.57
CA GLU A 61 -6.10 -2.34 -7.49
C GLU A 61 -6.47 -1.78 -6.11
N LEU A 62 -5.81 -2.26 -5.04
CA LEU A 62 -5.98 -1.73 -3.69
C LEU A 62 -5.50 -0.27 -3.57
N GLU A 63 -4.34 0.07 -4.13
CA GLU A 63 -3.78 1.43 -4.11
C GLU A 63 -4.70 2.46 -4.79
N SER A 64 -5.37 2.04 -5.86
CA SER A 64 -6.28 2.88 -6.65
C SER A 64 -7.76 2.73 -6.26
N ALA A 65 -8.06 1.95 -5.22
CA ALA A 65 -9.42 1.62 -4.83
C ALA A 65 -10.19 2.85 -4.33
N LEU A 66 -11.44 2.96 -4.75
CA LEU A 66 -12.42 3.81 -4.07
C LEU A 66 -12.68 3.27 -2.65
N PRO A 67 -13.16 4.11 -1.71
CA PRO A 67 -13.44 3.67 -0.35
C PRO A 67 -14.40 2.46 -0.37
N PRO A 68 -13.99 1.30 0.16
CA PRO A 68 -14.89 0.16 0.25
C PRO A 68 -16.01 0.46 1.25
N GLU A 69 -17.21 -0.10 1.00
CA GLU A 69 -18.34 0.05 1.93
C GLU A 69 -18.00 -0.42 3.34
N ASN A 70 -17.20 -1.50 3.44
CA ASN A 70 -16.72 -2.03 4.69
C ASN A 70 -15.24 -2.46 4.60
N PRO A 71 -14.30 -1.59 5.01
CA PRO A 71 -12.87 -1.86 5.04
C PRO A 71 -12.49 -3.09 5.90
N GLU A 72 -13.21 -3.38 6.99
CA GLU A 72 -12.94 -4.55 7.86
C GLU A 72 -13.19 -5.87 7.14
N VAL A 73 -14.25 -5.93 6.33
CA VAL A 73 -14.57 -7.12 5.53
C VAL A 73 -13.49 -7.34 4.46
N LEU A 74 -13.02 -6.26 3.82
CA LEU A 74 -11.90 -6.36 2.89
C LEU A 74 -10.64 -6.88 3.58
N ARG A 75 -10.29 -6.33 4.74
CA ARG A 75 -9.13 -6.77 5.54
C ARG A 75 -9.23 -8.24 5.93
N THR A 76 -10.41 -8.70 6.35
CA THR A 76 -10.63 -10.12 6.71
C THR A 76 -10.41 -11.03 5.50
N ARG A 77 -10.93 -10.66 4.32
CA ARG A 77 -10.70 -11.43 3.08
C ARG A 77 -9.22 -11.46 2.68
N LEU A 78 -8.51 -10.35 2.81
CA LEU A 78 -7.07 -10.31 2.54
C LEU A 78 -6.29 -11.20 3.51
N LEU A 79 -6.68 -11.24 4.79
CA LEU A 79 -6.09 -12.13 5.78
C LEU A 79 -6.34 -13.61 5.43
N GLU A 80 -7.56 -13.97 5.03
CA GLU A 80 -7.88 -15.33 4.59
C GLU A 80 -7.04 -15.75 3.37
N GLU A 81 -6.88 -14.87 2.39
CA GLU A 81 -6.04 -15.12 1.21
C GLU A 81 -4.55 -15.18 1.55
N LEU A 82 -4.07 -14.39 2.52
CA LEU A 82 -2.70 -14.49 3.05
C LEU A 82 -2.42 -15.85 3.66
N VAL A 83 -3.35 -16.37 4.47
CA VAL A 83 -3.25 -17.71 5.07
C VAL A 83 -3.24 -18.79 3.97
N ARG A 84 -4.14 -18.69 3.00
CA ARG A 84 -4.18 -19.60 1.84
C ARG A 84 -2.88 -19.58 1.02
N ALA A 85 -2.32 -18.40 0.76
CA ALA A 85 -1.07 -18.24 0.01
C ALA A 85 0.12 -18.82 0.77
N ARG A 86 0.19 -18.61 2.09
CA ARG A 86 1.19 -19.21 2.97
C ARG A 86 1.12 -20.75 2.93
N ASP A 87 -0.07 -21.32 3.06
CA ASP A 87 -0.26 -22.77 3.02
C ASP A 87 0.12 -23.35 1.66
N THR A 88 -0.19 -22.62 0.59
CA THR A 88 0.23 -22.96 -0.79
C THR A 88 1.76 -22.93 -0.93
N ALA A 89 2.44 -21.94 -0.35
CA ALA A 89 3.90 -21.86 -0.35
C ALA A 89 4.56 -23.02 0.39
N MET A 90 3.99 -23.45 1.53
CA MET A 90 4.45 -24.63 2.26
C MET A 90 4.23 -25.92 1.46
N ALA A 91 3.04 -26.09 0.85
CA ALA A 91 2.76 -27.24 -0.01
C ALA A 91 3.68 -27.30 -1.25
N ALA A 92 4.16 -26.16 -1.72
CA ALA A 92 5.15 -26.05 -2.79
C ALA A 92 6.61 -26.27 -2.34
N GLY A 93 6.85 -26.60 -1.07
CA GLY A 93 8.16 -26.98 -0.54
C GLY A 93 8.92 -25.88 0.19
N SER A 94 8.30 -24.72 0.47
CA SER A 94 8.91 -23.70 1.34
C SER A 94 8.90 -24.16 2.80
N SER A 95 9.94 -23.81 3.56
CA SER A 95 9.90 -23.99 5.01
C SER A 95 8.82 -23.10 5.63
N MET A 96 8.28 -23.52 6.78
CA MET A 96 7.29 -22.75 7.54
C MET A 96 7.78 -21.33 7.84
N GLU A 97 9.00 -21.20 8.36
CA GLU A 97 9.62 -19.89 8.66
C GLU A 97 9.65 -18.97 7.44
N ARG A 98 10.02 -19.51 6.27
CA ARG A 98 10.10 -18.71 5.04
C ARG A 98 8.72 -18.33 4.51
N ALA A 99 7.73 -19.21 4.63
CA ALA A 99 6.35 -18.92 4.27
C ALA A 99 5.73 -17.86 5.21
N ASP A 100 6.02 -17.93 6.52
CA ASP A 100 5.61 -16.95 7.52
C ASP A 100 6.22 -15.58 7.25
N GLN A 101 7.53 -15.52 6.97
CA GLN A 101 8.20 -14.26 6.59
C GLN A 101 7.60 -13.65 5.32
N ALA A 102 7.32 -14.48 4.31
CA ALA A 102 6.68 -14.00 3.08
C ALA A 102 5.27 -13.43 3.36
N ALA A 103 4.45 -14.14 4.15
CA ALA A 103 3.13 -13.66 4.54
C ALA A 103 3.20 -12.34 5.31
N TRP A 104 4.16 -12.19 6.23
CA TRP A 104 4.39 -10.96 6.97
C TRP A 104 4.75 -9.79 6.05
N VAL A 105 5.69 -10.00 5.11
CA VAL A 105 6.09 -8.95 4.14
C VAL A 105 4.93 -8.53 3.25
N VAL A 106 4.14 -9.49 2.74
CA VAL A 106 2.99 -9.18 1.89
C VAL A 106 1.89 -8.47 2.68
N ALA A 107 1.64 -8.87 3.93
CA ALA A 107 0.69 -8.17 4.81
C ALA A 107 1.13 -6.71 5.05
N ALA A 108 2.41 -6.49 5.38
CA ALA A 108 2.95 -5.15 5.58
C ALA A 108 2.84 -4.27 4.33
N LEU A 109 3.07 -4.84 3.14
CA LEU A 109 2.85 -4.14 1.87
C LEU A 109 1.37 -3.73 1.69
N LEU A 110 0.44 -4.66 1.93
CA LEU A 110 -1.00 -4.38 1.77
C LEU A 110 -1.47 -3.29 2.75
N ASP A 111 -0.97 -3.32 3.99
CA ASP A 111 -1.27 -2.28 4.99
C ASP A 111 -0.72 -0.92 4.57
N ASP A 112 0.53 -0.84 4.10
CA ASP A 112 1.12 0.41 3.60
C ASP A 112 0.32 0.97 2.41
N LEU A 113 -0.05 0.12 1.45
CA LEU A 113 -0.87 0.53 0.31
C LEU A 113 -2.24 1.06 0.74
N ALA A 114 -2.93 0.33 1.63
CA ALA A 114 -4.23 0.77 2.15
C ALA A 114 -4.12 2.09 2.90
N LEU A 115 -3.11 2.26 3.76
CA LEU A 115 -2.88 3.49 4.52
C LEU A 115 -2.52 4.68 3.64
N ASN A 116 -1.92 4.44 2.47
CA ASN A 116 -1.62 5.47 1.47
C ASN A 116 -2.83 5.86 0.59
N THR A 117 -3.99 5.22 0.75
CA THR A 117 -5.24 5.65 0.09
C THR A 117 -5.91 6.82 0.83
N PRO A 118 -6.73 7.65 0.15
CA PRO A 118 -7.46 8.73 0.81
C PRO A 118 -8.43 8.28 1.92
N TRP A 119 -8.87 7.02 1.90
CA TRP A 119 -9.79 6.47 2.87
C TRP A 119 -9.11 5.66 3.97
N GLY A 120 -7.94 5.06 3.71
CA GLY A 120 -7.27 4.13 4.63
C GLY A 120 -7.14 4.67 6.05
N GLY A 121 -6.47 5.81 6.20
CA GLY A 121 -6.27 6.45 7.51
C GLY A 121 -7.54 7.02 8.17
N ALA A 122 -8.59 7.29 7.40
CA ALA A 122 -9.87 7.79 7.89
C ALA A 122 -10.88 6.67 8.20
N SER A 123 -10.53 5.42 7.87
CA SER A 123 -11.41 4.26 7.96
C SER A 123 -11.13 3.40 9.20
N ALA A 124 -11.75 2.22 9.26
CA ALA A 124 -11.48 1.24 10.30
C ALA A 124 -10.15 0.47 10.11
N TRP A 125 -9.51 0.57 8.93
CA TRP A 125 -8.31 -0.19 8.57
C TRP A 125 -7.18 -0.19 9.63
N PRO A 126 -6.82 0.94 10.27
CA PRO A 126 -5.71 0.98 11.22
C PRO A 126 -6.02 0.36 12.60
N ARG A 127 -7.26 -0.07 12.85
CA ARG A 127 -7.71 -0.51 14.18
C ARG A 127 -7.30 -1.93 14.55
#